data_AF-A0A1A5PVS5-F1
#
_entry.id   AF-A0A1A5PVS5-F1
#
_cell.length_a   1.000
_cell.length_b   1.000
_cell.length_c   1.000
_cell.angle_alpha   90.00
_cell.angle_beta   90.00
_cell.angle_gamma   90.00
#
_symmetry.space_group_name_H-M   'P 1'
#
loop_
_entity.id
_entity.type
_entity.pdbx_description
1 polymer ?
#
loop_
_entity_poly.entity_id
_entity_poly.type
_entity_poly.pdbx_seq_one_letter_code
_entity_poly.pdbx_strand_id
1 'polypeptide(L)'
;MTANRHRDPEWREFERLIARIEADAGPRGLIVKSPDRLRCRLTGRLREVDASIRAKVGTTEMLVTIECRRRSRLQDVTWIEQLATKKSSIGADRTIAVTASGFSPEAQIAASHAGISLRKISEITVAEINSILLRLDFVLFWHRACGIARIGIRRFRSLDWKVPSTQDVDFTLPEDTDPLAPIFRNTESDATWSLTDLWHQIQGAADPFDGIQKAQPPAFRTACFPYPGSVTLTTADGPCVLGDVLLTVALWIEAEQITLDAAHKVEYASDEMAAIQRVEFASRRRKTNDWRISLQIPKDSEDPANLRTGTNWLDAEK
;
A
#
# COMPACT_ATOMS: atom_id res chain seq x y z
N MET A 1 -14.27 15.06 -2.65
CA MET A 1 -14.88 13.80 -2.14
C MET A 1 -13.77 12.87 -1.69
N THR A 2 -13.68 12.58 -0.40
CA THR A 2 -12.74 11.59 0.13
C THR A 2 -13.22 10.21 -0.27
N ALA A 3 -12.47 9.52 -1.14
CA ALA A 3 -12.63 8.09 -1.33
C ALA A 3 -12.33 7.42 0.02
N ASN A 4 -13.37 7.18 0.80
CA ASN A 4 -13.31 6.42 2.03
C ASN A 4 -12.98 4.97 1.62
N ARG A 5 -11.71 4.68 1.38
CA ARG A 5 -11.23 3.34 1.08
C ARG A 5 -11.57 2.49 2.30
N HIS A 6 -12.56 1.62 2.12
CA HIS A 6 -13.02 0.68 3.12
C HIS A 6 -11.81 -0.08 3.64
N ARG A 7 -11.47 0.08 4.92
CA ARG A 7 -10.43 -0.71 5.56
C ARG A 7 -10.82 -2.18 5.37
N ASP A 8 -9.87 -3.00 4.92
CA ASP A 8 -10.11 -4.43 4.83
C ASP A 8 -10.56 -4.93 6.21
N PRO A 9 -11.56 -5.82 6.28
CA PRO A 9 -11.92 -6.44 7.55
C PRO A 9 -10.73 -7.27 8.07
N GLU A 10 -10.64 -7.46 9.39
CA GLU A 10 -9.49 -8.12 10.03
C GLU A 10 -9.16 -9.49 9.44
N TRP A 11 -10.19 -10.27 9.08
CA TRP A 11 -10.00 -11.58 8.46
C TRP A 11 -9.27 -11.48 7.12
N ARG A 12 -9.52 -10.41 6.35
CA ARG A 12 -8.89 -10.17 5.05
C ARG A 12 -7.47 -9.64 5.20
N GLU A 13 -7.21 -8.78 6.19
CA GLU A 13 -5.85 -8.35 6.55
C GLU A 13 -5.00 -9.57 6.95
N PHE A 14 -5.58 -10.53 7.68
CA PHE A 14 -4.95 -11.78 8.09
C PHE A 14 -4.58 -12.68 6.90
N GLU A 15 -5.52 -12.96 5.99
CA GLU A 15 -5.23 -13.75 4.78
C GLU A 15 -4.11 -13.16 3.94
N ARG A 16 -4.14 -11.83 3.74
CA ARG A 16 -3.10 -11.14 2.98
C ARG A 16 -1.75 -11.19 3.67
N LEU A 17 -1.71 -11.14 5.01
CA LEU A 17 -0.46 -11.30 5.77
C LEU A 17 0.14 -12.69 5.53
N ILE A 18 -0.68 -13.75 5.63
CA ILE A 18 -0.20 -15.12 5.39
C ILE A 18 0.31 -15.27 3.95
N ALA A 19 -0.44 -14.77 2.96
CA ALA A 19 0.01 -14.79 1.57
C ALA A 19 1.36 -14.09 1.37
N ARG A 20 1.60 -12.96 2.05
CA ARG A 20 2.89 -12.26 2.02
C ARG A 20 4.01 -13.06 2.67
N ILE A 21 3.77 -13.64 3.86
CA ILE A 21 4.77 -14.46 4.55
C ILE A 21 5.23 -15.62 3.64
N GLU A 22 4.29 -16.28 2.99
CA GLU A 22 4.54 -17.41 2.09
C GLU A 22 5.28 -16.99 0.82
N ALA A 23 4.91 -15.85 0.25
CA ALA A 23 5.59 -15.29 -0.92
C ALA A 23 7.06 -14.95 -0.60
N ASP A 24 7.32 -14.37 0.58
CA ASP A 24 8.65 -13.95 1.02
C ASP A 24 9.49 -15.14 1.56
N ALA A 25 8.85 -16.24 1.97
CA ALA A 25 9.53 -17.43 2.50
C ALA A 25 9.97 -18.39 1.39
N GLY A 26 9.26 -18.38 0.26
CA GLY A 26 9.49 -19.28 -0.86
C GLY A 26 10.79 -19.03 -1.63
N PRO A 27 11.31 -20.04 -2.36
CA PRO A 27 12.34 -19.81 -3.37
C PRO A 27 11.85 -18.85 -4.48
N ARG A 28 12.80 -18.25 -5.21
CA ARG A 28 12.50 -17.37 -6.34
C ARG A 28 11.63 -18.10 -7.37
N GLY A 29 10.55 -17.45 -7.82
CA GLY A 29 9.62 -17.98 -8.82
C GLY A 29 8.33 -18.58 -8.27
N LEU A 30 8.09 -18.53 -6.95
CA LEU A 30 6.76 -18.85 -6.40
C LEU A 30 5.72 -17.83 -6.89
N ILE A 31 4.60 -18.34 -7.40
CA ILE A 31 3.45 -17.51 -7.75
C ILE A 31 2.41 -17.66 -6.65
N VAL A 32 2.28 -16.62 -5.82
CA VAL A 32 1.26 -16.54 -4.77
C VAL A 32 0.10 -15.66 -5.22
N LYS A 33 -1.13 -16.13 -5.09
CA LYS A 33 -2.36 -15.37 -5.37
C LYS A 33 -3.26 -15.32 -4.15
N SER A 34 -3.78 -14.14 -3.79
CA SER A 34 -4.76 -13.95 -2.72
C SER A 34 -5.76 -12.83 -3.05
N PRO A 35 -7.08 -13.09 -3.07
CA PRO A 35 -7.68 -14.41 -2.98
C PRO A 35 -7.40 -15.17 -4.29
N ASP A 36 -7.69 -16.46 -4.34
CA ASP A 36 -7.72 -17.18 -5.62
C ASP A 36 -9.01 -17.99 -5.78
N ARG A 37 -9.41 -18.21 -7.04
CA ARG A 37 -10.61 -18.98 -7.38
C ARG A 37 -10.22 -20.16 -8.26
N LEU A 38 -10.37 -21.35 -7.70
CA LEU A 38 -9.97 -22.61 -8.32
C LEU A 38 -11.19 -23.38 -8.79
N ARG A 39 -11.09 -24.02 -9.96
CA ARG A 39 -12.19 -24.82 -10.51
C ARG A 39 -12.32 -26.13 -9.72
N CYS A 40 -13.50 -26.38 -9.16
CA CYS A 40 -13.85 -27.65 -8.55
C CYS A 40 -13.96 -28.74 -9.64
N ARG A 41 -13.20 -29.83 -9.48
CA ARG A 41 -13.23 -31.01 -10.36
C ARG A 41 -14.57 -31.75 -10.32
N LEU A 42 -15.30 -31.66 -9.20
CA LEU A 42 -16.59 -32.34 -9.02
C LEU A 42 -17.76 -31.59 -9.63
N THR A 43 -17.81 -30.26 -9.45
CA THR A 43 -18.98 -29.45 -9.84
C THR A 43 -18.71 -28.53 -11.02
N GLY A 44 -17.46 -28.40 -11.46
CA GLY A 44 -17.04 -27.45 -12.49
C GLY A 44 -17.09 -25.97 -12.07
N ARG A 45 -17.63 -25.64 -10.90
CA ARG A 45 -17.76 -24.26 -10.39
C ARG A 45 -16.47 -23.77 -9.75
N LEU A 46 -16.26 -22.46 -9.76
CA LEU A 46 -15.15 -21.82 -9.05
C LEU A 46 -15.39 -21.79 -7.54
N ARG A 47 -14.42 -22.29 -6.77
CA ARG A 47 -14.35 -22.20 -5.32
C ARG A 47 -13.23 -21.25 -4.93
N GLU A 48 -13.52 -20.34 -4.03
CA GLU A 48 -12.52 -19.44 -3.47
C GLU A 48 -11.62 -20.20 -2.48
N VAL A 49 -10.33 -19.85 -2.49
CA VAL A 49 -9.33 -20.17 -1.47
C VAL A 49 -8.69 -18.86 -1.03
N ASP A 50 -8.26 -18.78 0.22
CA ASP A 50 -7.78 -17.52 0.81
C ASP A 50 -6.46 -17.09 0.17
N ALA A 51 -5.60 -18.08 -0.11
CA ALA A 51 -4.49 -17.93 -1.03
C ALA A 51 -4.14 -19.26 -1.73
N SER A 52 -3.38 -19.17 -2.81
CA SER A 52 -2.76 -20.32 -3.44
C SER A 52 -1.32 -20.02 -3.80
N ILE A 53 -0.51 -21.07 -3.80
CA ILE A 53 0.87 -21.08 -4.26
C ILE A 53 0.93 -22.03 -5.46
N ARG A 54 1.53 -21.54 -6.55
CA ARG A 54 1.92 -22.36 -7.69
C ARG A 54 3.43 -22.36 -7.79
N ALA A 55 4.01 -23.55 -7.83
CA ALA A 55 5.44 -23.74 -7.93
C ALA A 55 5.75 -24.88 -8.90
N LYS A 56 6.89 -24.75 -9.60
CA LYS A 56 7.39 -25.79 -10.48
C LYS A 56 8.48 -26.59 -9.76
N VAL A 57 8.26 -27.89 -9.59
CA VAL A 57 9.21 -28.82 -8.98
C VAL A 57 9.69 -29.77 -10.06
N GLY A 58 10.89 -29.52 -10.60
CA GLY A 58 11.41 -30.21 -11.77
C GLY A 58 10.54 -29.93 -13.00
N THR A 59 9.90 -30.96 -13.54
CA THR A 59 8.97 -30.86 -14.69
C THR A 59 7.50 -30.79 -14.27
N THR A 60 7.21 -30.86 -12.97
CA THR A 60 5.84 -30.98 -12.44
C THR A 60 5.38 -29.65 -11.85
N GLU A 61 4.14 -29.28 -12.14
CA GLU A 61 3.45 -28.15 -11.49
C GLU A 61 2.81 -28.62 -10.18
N MET A 62 3.04 -27.87 -9.11
CA MET A 62 2.46 -28.13 -7.79
C MET A 62 1.51 -26.99 -7.42
N LEU A 63 0.32 -27.36 -6.95
CA LEU A 63 -0.70 -26.46 -6.43
C LEU A 63 -0.85 -26.67 -4.92
N VAL A 64 -0.48 -25.64 -4.15
CA VAL A 64 -0.74 -25.57 -2.71
C VAL A 64 -1.81 -24.54 -2.44
N THR A 65 -2.78 -24.87 -1.59
CA THR A 65 -3.82 -23.93 -1.15
C THR A 65 -3.62 -23.57 0.31
N ILE A 66 -3.95 -22.33 0.67
CA ILE A 66 -3.86 -21.82 2.02
C ILE A 66 -5.27 -21.44 2.47
N GLU A 67 -5.62 -21.86 3.68
CA GLU A 67 -6.92 -21.59 4.31
C GLU A 67 -6.67 -21.08 5.72
N CYS A 68 -7.31 -19.98 6.06
CA CYS A 68 -7.03 -19.16 7.21
C CYS A 68 -8.24 -19.10 8.14
N ARG A 69 -8.01 -19.22 9.44
CA ARG A 69 -9.01 -18.92 10.46
C ARG A 69 -8.45 -18.12 11.62
N ARG A 70 -8.85 -16.85 11.68
CA ARG A 70 -8.63 -15.96 12.83
C ARG A 70 -9.85 -16.03 13.76
N ARG A 71 -9.90 -17.05 14.60
CA ARG A 71 -10.91 -17.21 15.68
C ARG A 71 -10.20 -17.35 17.03
N SER A 72 -10.91 -17.06 18.12
CA SER A 72 -10.37 -17.20 19.47
C SER A 72 -10.28 -18.66 19.93
N ARG A 73 -11.25 -19.50 19.55
CA ARG A 73 -11.27 -20.93 19.89
C ARG A 73 -10.30 -21.73 19.03
N LEU A 74 -9.77 -22.82 19.56
CA LEU A 74 -9.02 -23.81 18.79
C LEU A 74 -9.86 -24.33 17.62
N GLN A 75 -9.20 -24.62 16.50
CA GLN A 75 -9.86 -25.26 15.37
C GLN A 75 -9.88 -26.78 15.55
N ASP A 76 -11.01 -27.38 15.21
CA ASP A 76 -11.35 -28.77 15.49
C ASP A 76 -11.23 -29.66 14.24
N VAL A 77 -11.46 -30.96 14.45
CA VAL A 77 -11.44 -31.98 13.40
C VAL A 77 -12.38 -31.65 12.24
N THR A 78 -13.56 -31.09 12.52
CA THR A 78 -14.58 -30.72 11.53
C THR A 78 -14.00 -29.80 10.46
N TRP A 79 -13.22 -28.78 10.86
CA TRP A 79 -12.62 -27.87 9.90
C TRP A 79 -11.59 -28.58 9.02
N ILE A 80 -10.75 -29.43 9.61
CA ILE A 80 -9.75 -30.20 8.86
C ILE A 80 -10.39 -31.15 7.84
N GLU A 81 -11.48 -31.83 8.19
CA GLU A 81 -12.23 -32.69 7.26
C GLU A 81 -12.85 -31.90 6.09
N GLN A 82 -13.36 -30.69 6.36
CA GLN A 82 -13.83 -29.78 5.32
C GLN A 82 -12.69 -29.37 4.38
N LEU A 83 -11.51 -29.07 4.93
CA LEU A 83 -10.32 -28.75 4.14
C LEU A 83 -9.84 -29.94 3.30
N ALA A 84 -9.84 -31.16 3.86
CA ALA A 84 -9.47 -32.37 3.13
C ALA A 84 -10.39 -32.61 1.92
N THR A 85 -11.70 -32.45 2.13
CA THR A 85 -12.70 -32.54 1.06
C THR A 85 -12.48 -31.44 0.02
N LYS A 86 -12.21 -30.20 0.46
CA LYS A 86 -11.95 -29.07 -0.43
C LYS A 86 -10.70 -29.30 -1.27
N LYS A 87 -9.57 -29.68 -0.65
CA LYS A 87 -8.29 -30.04 -1.27
C LYS A 87 -8.49 -31.05 -2.41
N SER A 88 -9.17 -32.16 -2.13
CA SER A 88 -9.47 -33.18 -3.13
C SER A 88 -10.33 -32.62 -4.27
N SER A 89 -11.39 -31.87 -3.94
CA SER A 89 -12.31 -31.32 -4.94
C SER A 89 -11.69 -30.30 -5.89
N ILE A 90 -10.71 -29.50 -5.44
CA ILE A 90 -10.02 -28.50 -6.27
C ILE A 90 -8.72 -29.04 -6.86
N GLY A 91 -8.28 -30.22 -6.42
CA GLY A 91 -7.09 -30.86 -6.94
C GLY A 91 -5.78 -30.26 -6.45
N ALA A 92 -5.76 -29.74 -5.23
CA ALA A 92 -4.54 -29.23 -4.62
C ALA A 92 -3.67 -30.40 -4.12
N ASP A 93 -2.37 -30.34 -4.39
CA ASP A 93 -1.41 -31.36 -3.92
C ASP A 93 -1.24 -31.29 -2.41
N ARG A 94 -1.24 -30.07 -1.87
CA ARG A 94 -1.17 -29.77 -0.44
C ARG A 94 -2.14 -28.66 -0.08
N THR A 95 -2.57 -28.68 1.18
CA THR A 95 -3.31 -27.58 1.80
C THR A 95 -2.63 -27.21 3.10
N ILE A 96 -2.46 -25.92 3.33
CA ILE A 96 -1.92 -25.34 4.55
C ILE A 96 -3.09 -24.72 5.31
N ALA A 97 -3.34 -25.22 6.51
CA ALA A 97 -4.33 -24.65 7.42
C ALA A 97 -3.63 -23.71 8.40
N VAL A 98 -4.06 -22.46 8.44
CA VAL A 98 -3.43 -21.40 9.24
C VAL A 98 -4.39 -20.83 10.27
N THR A 99 -3.95 -20.73 11.53
CA THR A 99 -4.79 -20.19 12.62
C THR A 99 -4.04 -19.23 13.52
N ALA A 100 -4.78 -18.35 14.20
CA ALA A 100 -4.24 -17.54 15.30
C ALA A 100 -4.30 -18.26 16.66
N SER A 101 -5.33 -19.09 16.88
CA SER A 101 -5.57 -19.76 18.16
C SER A 101 -4.87 -21.11 18.31
N GLY A 102 -4.65 -21.84 17.21
CA GLY A 102 -4.15 -23.21 17.20
C GLY A 102 -5.23 -24.26 16.89
N PHE A 103 -4.86 -25.52 17.11
CA PHE A 103 -5.63 -26.72 16.73
C PHE A 103 -5.82 -27.67 17.91
N SER A 104 -6.95 -28.37 17.97
CA SER A 104 -7.14 -29.46 18.94
C SER A 104 -6.23 -30.66 18.61
N PRO A 105 -5.91 -31.53 19.59
CA PRO A 105 -5.11 -32.74 19.34
C PRO A 105 -5.70 -33.64 18.25
N GLU A 106 -7.03 -33.78 18.22
CA GLU A 106 -7.75 -34.59 17.22
C GLU A 106 -7.63 -33.97 15.82
N ALA A 107 -7.67 -32.63 15.73
CA ALA A 107 -7.46 -31.92 14.48
C ALA A 107 -6.04 -32.12 13.92
N GLN A 108 -5.03 -32.16 14.80
CA GLN A 108 -3.63 -32.43 14.41
C GLN A 108 -3.48 -33.84 13.83
N ILE A 109 -4.07 -34.84 14.48
CA ILE A 109 -4.08 -36.23 14.00
C ILE A 109 -4.78 -36.31 12.63
N ALA A 110 -5.97 -35.71 12.50
CA ALA A 110 -6.71 -35.71 11.24
C ALA A 110 -5.96 -35.01 10.10
N ALA A 111 -5.26 -33.91 10.40
CA ALA A 111 -4.50 -33.15 9.41
C ALA A 111 -3.33 -33.96 8.85
N SER A 112 -2.62 -34.67 9.73
CA SER A 112 -1.55 -35.59 9.35
C SER A 112 -2.05 -36.67 8.38
N HIS A 113 -3.17 -37.33 8.70
CA HIS A 113 -3.79 -38.34 7.82
C HIS A 113 -4.28 -37.77 6.48
N ALA A 114 -4.77 -36.53 6.46
CA ALA A 114 -5.25 -35.86 5.25
C ALA A 114 -4.12 -35.22 4.40
N GLY A 115 -2.88 -35.24 4.91
CA GLY A 115 -1.75 -34.53 4.30
C GLY A 115 -2.00 -33.02 4.20
N ILE A 116 -2.52 -32.43 5.27
CA ILE A 116 -2.74 -31.00 5.48
C ILE A 116 -1.68 -30.51 6.46
N SER A 117 -0.90 -29.51 6.06
CA SER A 117 0.12 -28.92 6.94
C SER A 117 -0.52 -27.87 7.84
N LEU A 118 -0.20 -27.91 9.12
CA LEU A 118 -0.73 -26.98 10.11
C LEU A 118 0.27 -25.87 10.39
N ARG A 119 -0.24 -24.64 10.49
CA ARG A 119 0.56 -23.47 10.85
C ARG A 119 -0.19 -22.57 11.82
N LYS A 120 0.57 -21.99 12.75
CA LYS A 120 0.07 -21.03 13.72
C LYS A 120 0.81 -19.72 13.51
N ILE A 121 0.07 -18.61 13.57
CA ILE A 121 0.65 -17.28 13.62
C ILE A 121 0.31 -16.63 14.96
N SER A 122 1.31 -16.02 15.59
CA SER A 122 1.17 -15.28 16.85
C SER A 122 1.85 -13.93 16.75
N GLU A 123 1.25 -12.91 17.36
CA GLU A 123 1.90 -11.63 17.59
C GLU A 123 3.00 -11.82 18.65
N ILE A 124 4.15 -11.16 18.46
CA ILE A 124 5.30 -11.25 19.36
C ILE A 124 5.76 -9.86 19.80
N THR A 125 6.38 -9.79 20.96
CA THR A 125 6.99 -8.58 21.52
C THR A 125 8.42 -8.39 21.00
N VAL A 126 8.99 -7.21 21.20
CA VAL A 126 10.39 -6.93 20.82
C VAL A 126 11.37 -7.85 21.58
N ALA A 127 11.09 -8.20 22.83
CA ALA A 127 11.93 -9.09 23.62
C ALA A 127 12.03 -10.52 23.05
N GLU A 128 11.05 -10.93 22.24
CA GLU A 128 11.01 -12.26 21.61
C GLU A 128 11.63 -12.28 20.21
N ILE A 129 12.03 -11.12 19.67
CA ILE A 129 12.57 -11.01 18.32
C ILE A 129 13.99 -11.59 18.25
N ASN A 130 14.24 -12.29 17.14
CA ASN A 130 15.53 -12.82 16.75
C ASN A 130 16.63 -11.74 16.77
N SER A 131 17.81 -12.12 17.23
CA SER A 131 18.94 -11.20 17.46
C SER A 131 19.39 -10.43 16.22
N ILE A 132 19.18 -10.96 14.99
CA ILE A 132 19.47 -10.24 13.75
C ILE A 132 18.46 -9.13 13.52
N LEU A 133 17.17 -9.42 13.68
CA LEU A 133 16.10 -8.44 13.52
C LEU A 133 16.15 -7.34 14.60
N LEU A 134 16.65 -7.66 15.79
CA LEU A 134 16.89 -6.69 16.87
C LEU A 134 17.96 -5.64 16.53
N ARG A 135 18.81 -5.86 15.53
CA ARG A 135 19.80 -4.86 15.07
C ARG A 135 19.16 -3.72 14.27
N LEU A 136 17.86 -3.78 14.01
CA LEU A 136 17.11 -2.77 13.27
C LEU A 136 16.31 -1.89 14.25
N ASP A 137 16.69 -0.62 14.37
CA ASP A 137 15.98 0.31 15.25
C ASP A 137 14.70 0.88 14.60
N PHE A 138 14.79 1.23 13.31
CA PHE A 138 13.70 1.87 12.57
C PHE A 138 13.86 1.77 11.05
N VAL A 139 12.77 2.06 10.34
CA VAL A 139 12.73 2.28 8.89
C VAL A 139 12.24 3.70 8.60
N LEU A 140 12.87 4.39 7.65
CA LEU A 140 12.43 5.70 7.16
C LEU A 140 11.65 5.55 5.85
N PHE A 141 10.42 6.05 5.85
CA PHE A 141 9.64 6.28 4.64
C PHE A 141 9.81 7.73 4.21
N TRP A 142 10.32 7.97 3.01
CA TRP A 142 10.49 9.32 2.48
C TRP A 142 9.28 9.74 1.66
N HIS A 143 8.69 10.87 2.02
CA HIS A 143 7.48 11.39 1.39
C HIS A 143 7.78 12.69 0.67
N ARG A 144 7.39 12.77 -0.61
CA ARG A 144 7.29 14.03 -1.34
C ARG A 144 6.01 14.72 -0.87
N ALA A 145 6.14 15.94 -0.34
CA ALA A 145 5.05 16.73 0.18
C ALA A 145 5.06 18.14 -0.41
N CYS A 146 3.88 18.73 -0.52
CA CYS A 146 3.70 20.05 -1.09
C CYS A 146 2.56 20.80 -0.38
N GLY A 147 2.65 22.13 -0.40
CA GLY A 147 1.60 23.02 0.07
C GLY A 147 1.51 24.25 -0.83
N ILE A 148 0.29 24.70 -1.12
CA ILE A 148 0.09 25.95 -1.84
C ILE A 148 0.54 27.08 -0.93
N ALA A 149 1.58 27.81 -1.35
CA ALA A 149 2.16 28.89 -0.56
C ALA A 149 1.55 30.25 -0.93
N ARG A 150 1.20 30.45 -2.20
CA ARG A 150 0.57 31.69 -2.67
C ARG A 150 -0.15 31.48 -3.98
N ILE A 151 -1.28 32.16 -4.17
CA ILE A 151 -2.01 32.20 -5.43
C ILE A 151 -2.14 33.66 -5.87
N GLY A 152 -1.28 34.08 -6.78
CA GLY A 152 -1.33 35.41 -7.38
C GLY A 152 -2.31 35.45 -8.54
N ILE A 153 -3.17 36.46 -8.58
CA ILE A 153 -4.13 36.66 -9.65
C ILE A 153 -3.76 37.92 -10.43
N ARG A 154 -3.72 37.80 -11.77
CA ARG A 154 -3.69 38.95 -12.68
C ARG A 154 -4.99 39.00 -13.46
N ARG A 155 -5.58 40.19 -13.55
CA ARG A 155 -6.74 40.50 -14.38
C ARG A 155 -6.34 40.53 -15.84
N PHE A 156 -7.26 40.17 -16.72
CA PHE A 156 -7.04 40.28 -18.16
C PHE A 156 -6.84 41.75 -18.57
N ARG A 157 -5.82 42.02 -19.39
CA ARG A 157 -5.49 43.37 -19.88
C ARG A 157 -5.35 43.44 -21.41
N SER A 158 -4.72 42.44 -22.04
CA SER A 158 -4.55 42.38 -23.50
C SER A 158 -4.16 40.96 -23.95
N LEU A 159 -4.23 40.71 -25.27
CA LEU A 159 -3.82 39.45 -25.90
C LEU A 159 -2.30 39.32 -26.13
N ASP A 160 -1.54 40.42 -26.05
CA ASP A 160 -0.07 40.41 -26.23
C ASP A 160 0.61 39.89 -24.96
N TRP A 161 0.61 38.57 -24.78
CA TRP A 161 1.08 37.93 -23.56
C TRP A 161 2.60 37.76 -23.50
N LYS A 162 3.16 38.07 -22.33
CA LYS A 162 4.53 37.76 -21.93
C LYS A 162 4.48 37.17 -20.53
N VAL A 163 5.41 36.25 -20.24
CA VAL A 163 5.53 35.65 -18.91
C VAL A 163 5.68 36.75 -17.86
N PRO A 164 4.74 36.87 -16.91
CA PRO A 164 4.81 37.91 -15.88
C PRO A 164 5.90 37.62 -14.84
N SER A 165 6.38 38.67 -14.19
CA SER A 165 7.17 38.53 -12.96
C SER A 165 6.31 37.92 -11.85
N THR A 166 6.92 37.17 -10.94
CA THR A 166 6.21 36.57 -9.80
C THR A 166 5.56 37.61 -8.87
N GLN A 167 6.05 38.84 -8.87
CA GLN A 167 5.51 39.94 -8.06
C GLN A 167 4.40 40.75 -8.76
N ASP A 168 4.24 40.59 -10.08
CA ASP A 168 3.22 41.31 -10.85
C ASP A 168 1.86 40.61 -10.67
N VAL A 169 1.17 40.94 -9.58
CA VAL A 169 -0.15 40.41 -9.23
C VAL A 169 -1.10 41.55 -8.87
N ASP A 170 -2.36 41.47 -9.28
CA ASP A 170 -3.39 42.45 -8.90
C ASP A 170 -3.89 42.21 -7.47
N PHE A 171 -4.02 40.93 -7.09
CA PHE A 171 -4.34 40.52 -5.72
C PHE A 171 -3.90 39.07 -5.49
N THR A 172 -3.91 38.64 -4.24
CA THR A 172 -3.62 37.26 -3.83
C THR A 172 -4.88 36.65 -3.23
N LEU A 173 -5.16 35.38 -3.51
CA LEU A 173 -6.26 34.68 -2.85
C LEU A 173 -5.95 34.43 -1.37
N PRO A 174 -6.98 34.40 -0.50
CA PRO A 174 -6.80 34.09 0.92
C PRO A 174 -6.08 32.76 1.15
N GLU A 175 -5.27 32.67 2.21
CA GLU A 175 -4.52 31.45 2.56
C GLU A 175 -5.44 30.27 2.90
N ASP A 176 -6.67 30.54 3.34
CA ASP A 176 -7.71 29.56 3.69
C ASP A 176 -8.60 29.16 2.49
N THR A 177 -8.25 29.59 1.26
CA THR A 177 -8.97 29.18 0.05
C THR A 177 -8.95 27.66 -0.10
N ASP A 178 -10.13 27.03 -0.16
CA ASP A 178 -10.25 25.57 -0.34
C ASP A 178 -9.64 25.14 -1.69
N PRO A 179 -8.54 24.36 -1.69
CA PRO A 179 -7.88 23.95 -2.92
C PRO A 179 -8.69 22.96 -3.77
N LEU A 180 -9.75 22.37 -3.22
CA LEU A 180 -10.66 21.47 -3.92
C LEU A 180 -11.89 22.18 -4.48
N ALA A 181 -12.14 23.43 -4.08
CA ALA A 181 -13.28 24.18 -4.57
C ALA A 181 -13.07 24.55 -6.05
N PRO A 182 -14.07 24.34 -6.92
CA PRO A 182 -13.99 24.66 -8.35
C PRO A 182 -14.18 26.17 -8.58
N ILE A 183 -13.16 26.96 -8.22
CA ILE A 183 -13.22 28.43 -8.21
C ILE A 183 -12.97 29.05 -9.60
N PHE A 184 -12.39 28.31 -10.53
CA PHE A 184 -12.15 28.76 -11.90
C PHE A 184 -13.26 28.27 -12.82
N ARG A 185 -13.75 29.13 -13.70
CA ARG A 185 -14.82 28.80 -14.66
C ARG A 185 -14.51 29.35 -16.04
N ASN A 186 -14.53 28.48 -17.05
CA ASN A 186 -14.43 28.87 -18.45
C ASN A 186 -15.74 29.54 -18.91
N THR A 187 -15.64 30.69 -19.56
CA THR A 187 -16.80 31.51 -19.97
C THR A 187 -17.53 30.97 -21.20
N GLU A 188 -16.88 30.11 -21.99
CA GLU A 188 -17.45 29.55 -23.22
C GLU A 188 -17.99 28.12 -23.01
N SER A 189 -17.22 27.26 -22.32
CA SER A 189 -17.55 25.84 -22.16
C SER A 189 -18.28 25.50 -20.87
N ASP A 190 -18.38 26.45 -19.94
CA ASP A 190 -18.89 26.27 -18.58
C ASP A 190 -18.10 25.27 -17.71
N ALA A 191 -16.95 24.79 -18.20
CA ALA A 191 -16.08 23.90 -17.44
C ALA A 191 -15.52 24.61 -16.21
N THR A 192 -15.43 23.90 -15.09
CA THR A 192 -14.86 24.43 -13.85
C THR A 192 -13.72 23.55 -13.36
N TRP A 193 -12.78 24.15 -12.64
CA TRP A 193 -11.65 23.46 -12.03
C TRP A 193 -11.16 24.19 -10.79
N SER A 194 -10.34 23.48 -10.01
CA SER A 194 -9.82 23.86 -8.71
C SER A 194 -8.32 24.15 -8.76
N LEU A 195 -7.76 24.60 -7.63
CA LEU A 195 -6.30 24.74 -7.47
C LEU A 195 -5.59 23.39 -7.49
N THR A 196 -6.27 22.33 -7.04
CA THR A 196 -5.75 20.96 -7.07
C THR A 196 -5.62 20.46 -8.51
N ASP A 197 -6.53 20.85 -9.41
CA ASP A 197 -6.43 20.52 -10.83
C ASP A 197 -5.23 21.21 -11.49
N LEU A 198 -4.96 22.48 -11.13
CA LEU A 198 -3.75 23.19 -11.57
C LEU A 198 -2.48 22.49 -11.08
N TRP A 199 -2.48 22.03 -9.82
CA TRP A 199 -1.36 21.24 -9.29
C TRP A 199 -1.15 19.95 -10.08
N HIS A 200 -2.22 19.20 -10.40
CA HIS A 200 -2.13 18.00 -11.22
C HIS A 200 -1.62 18.29 -12.64
N GLN A 201 -2.01 19.43 -13.22
CA GLN A 201 -1.46 19.87 -14.51
C GLN A 201 0.05 20.11 -14.44
N ILE A 202 0.57 20.71 -13.35
CA ILE A 202 2.02 20.88 -13.15
C ILE A 202 2.70 19.51 -13.08
N GLN A 203 2.16 18.59 -12.29
CA GLN A 203 2.71 17.23 -12.15
C GLN A 203 2.72 16.45 -13.47
N GLY A 204 1.75 16.71 -14.36
CA GLY A 204 1.72 16.11 -15.69
C GLY A 204 2.69 16.73 -16.69
N ALA A 205 3.11 17.99 -16.46
CA ALA A 205 3.96 18.74 -17.38
C ALA A 205 5.46 18.67 -17.04
N ALA A 206 5.83 18.51 -15.76
CA ALA A 206 7.22 18.45 -15.29
C ALA A 206 7.33 17.67 -13.97
N ASP A 207 8.55 17.29 -13.55
CA ASP A 207 8.80 16.85 -12.16
C ASP A 207 8.95 18.08 -11.25
N PRO A 208 7.97 18.42 -10.40
CA PRO A 208 8.08 19.59 -9.52
C PRO A 208 9.19 19.41 -8.48
N PHE A 209 9.55 18.17 -8.15
CA PHE A 209 10.52 17.83 -7.11
C PHE A 209 11.95 17.68 -7.64
N ASP A 210 12.19 17.94 -8.93
CA ASP A 210 13.54 17.88 -9.50
C ASP A 210 14.52 18.74 -8.70
N GLY A 211 15.70 18.22 -8.35
CA GLY A 211 16.68 18.93 -7.54
C GLY A 211 16.32 19.18 -6.07
N ILE A 212 15.15 18.76 -5.57
CA ILE A 212 14.80 18.85 -4.14
C ILE A 212 15.48 17.73 -3.37
N GLN A 213 16.24 18.11 -2.33
CA GLN A 213 16.94 17.15 -1.47
C GLN A 213 16.13 16.78 -0.23
N LYS A 214 16.40 15.58 0.30
CA LYS A 214 15.82 15.05 1.54
C LYS A 214 16.22 15.91 2.74
N ALA A 215 15.28 16.10 3.68
CA ALA A 215 15.52 16.79 4.95
C ALA A 215 16.05 18.24 4.82
N GLN A 216 15.69 18.92 3.73
CA GLN A 216 15.96 20.35 3.52
C GLN A 216 14.70 21.20 3.77
N PRO A 217 14.84 22.51 4.04
CA PRO A 217 13.72 23.44 4.05
C PRO A 217 12.94 23.42 2.72
N PRO A 218 11.65 23.80 2.72
CA PRO A 218 10.85 23.81 1.50
C PRO A 218 11.44 24.70 0.40
N ALA A 219 11.49 24.15 -0.81
CA ALA A 219 11.78 24.91 -2.02
C ALA A 219 10.48 25.50 -2.57
N PHE A 220 10.52 26.75 -3.03
CA PHE A 220 9.35 27.42 -3.60
C PHE A 220 9.47 27.43 -5.12
N ARG A 221 8.40 27.01 -5.80
CA ARG A 221 8.29 27.08 -7.27
C ARG A 221 7.01 27.78 -7.66
N THR A 222 7.07 28.63 -8.67
CA THR A 222 5.90 29.33 -9.20
C THR A 222 5.62 28.88 -10.61
N ALA A 223 4.41 28.37 -10.85
CA ALA A 223 3.89 28.11 -12.18
C ALA A 223 2.96 29.25 -12.60
N CYS A 224 3.03 29.65 -13.87
CA CYS A 224 2.15 30.64 -14.46
C CYS A 224 1.16 29.95 -15.41
N PHE A 225 -0.14 30.18 -15.18
CA PHE A 225 -1.22 29.68 -16.01
C PHE A 225 -1.85 30.86 -16.75
N PRO A 226 -1.59 31.00 -18.06
CA PRO A 226 -2.19 32.07 -18.85
C PRO A 226 -3.65 31.76 -19.15
N TYR A 227 -4.51 32.74 -18.90
CA TYR A 227 -5.92 32.74 -19.27
C TYR A 227 -6.20 34.01 -20.07
N PRO A 228 -6.33 33.95 -21.40
CA PRO A 228 -6.47 35.14 -22.23
C PRO A 228 -7.92 35.69 -22.22
N GLY A 229 -8.49 35.90 -21.02
CA GLY A 229 -9.83 36.46 -20.85
C GLY A 229 -10.99 35.47 -20.97
N SER A 230 -10.71 34.18 -21.15
CA SER A 230 -11.71 33.11 -21.28
C SER A 230 -12.11 32.44 -19.96
N VAL A 231 -11.54 32.89 -18.83
CA VAL A 231 -11.74 32.27 -17.51
C VAL A 231 -12.09 33.35 -16.50
N THR A 232 -13.07 33.04 -15.66
CA THR A 232 -13.49 33.87 -14.54
C THR A 232 -13.22 33.21 -13.21
N LEU A 233 -12.99 34.04 -12.21
CA LEU A 233 -12.84 33.68 -10.81
C LEU A 233 -13.83 34.48 -9.98
N THR A 234 -14.65 33.81 -9.19
CA THR A 234 -15.58 34.49 -8.28
C THR A 234 -14.84 34.90 -7.01
N THR A 235 -14.76 36.19 -6.75
CA THR A 235 -14.18 36.75 -5.50
C THR A 235 -15.26 37.42 -4.65
N ALA A 236 -14.92 37.78 -3.41
CA ALA A 236 -15.83 38.55 -2.54
C ALA A 236 -16.25 39.90 -3.17
N ASP A 237 -15.39 40.48 -4.00
CA ASP A 237 -15.62 41.76 -4.70
C ASP A 237 -16.34 41.58 -6.06
N GLY A 238 -16.75 40.35 -6.39
CA GLY A 238 -17.42 40.02 -7.64
C GLY A 238 -16.59 39.16 -8.60
N PRO A 239 -17.14 38.83 -9.78
CA PRO A 239 -16.45 38.02 -10.78
C PRO A 239 -15.28 38.79 -11.41
N CYS A 240 -14.13 38.15 -11.47
CA CYS A 240 -12.89 38.67 -12.03
C CYS A 240 -12.54 37.89 -13.30
N VAL A 241 -12.35 38.59 -14.43
CA VAL A 241 -11.85 37.99 -15.66
C VAL A 241 -10.33 37.84 -15.56
N LEU A 242 -9.85 36.60 -15.66
CA LEU A 242 -8.45 36.26 -15.44
C LEU A 242 -7.61 36.52 -16.69
N GLY A 243 -6.42 37.06 -16.44
CA GLY A 243 -5.29 37.14 -17.37
C GLY A 243 -4.26 36.05 -17.07
N ASP A 244 -3.86 35.92 -15.80
CA ASP A 244 -2.93 34.89 -15.34
C ASP A 244 -3.24 34.43 -13.93
N VAL A 245 -2.91 33.16 -13.64
CA VAL A 245 -2.80 32.64 -12.28
C VAL A 245 -1.37 32.23 -12.02
N LEU A 246 -0.77 32.79 -10.97
CA LEU A 246 0.57 32.46 -10.49
C LEU A 246 0.45 31.58 -9.26
N LEU A 247 0.63 30.27 -9.42
CA LEU A 247 0.58 29.31 -8.32
C LEU A 247 1.98 29.08 -7.77
N THR A 248 2.27 29.61 -6.59
CA THR A 248 3.48 29.30 -5.84
C THR A 248 3.23 28.11 -4.91
N VAL A 249 4.03 27.06 -5.06
CA VAL A 249 3.96 25.85 -4.25
C VAL A 249 5.26 25.69 -3.46
N ALA A 250 5.14 25.46 -2.16
CA ALA A 250 6.22 25.00 -1.31
C ALA A 250 6.34 23.48 -1.44
N LEU A 251 7.55 22.98 -1.67
CA LEU A 251 7.84 21.58 -1.96
C LEU A 251 8.95 21.09 -1.03
N TRP A 252 8.75 19.94 -0.38
CA TRP A 252 9.75 19.36 0.52
C TRP A 252 9.70 17.83 0.52
N ILE A 253 10.79 17.22 0.98
CA ILE A 253 10.89 15.78 1.17
C ILE A 253 11.12 15.50 2.66
N GLU A 254 10.12 14.90 3.29
CA GLU A 254 10.12 14.62 4.72
C GLU A 254 10.24 13.13 5.02
N ALA A 255 10.89 12.84 6.16
CA ALA A 255 11.02 11.48 6.66
C ALA A 255 9.87 11.14 7.60
N GLU A 256 9.31 9.97 7.43
CA GLU A 256 8.47 9.30 8.42
C GLU A 256 9.25 8.13 9.01
N GLN A 257 9.56 8.21 10.30
CA GLN A 257 10.24 7.14 11.03
C GLN A 257 9.23 6.17 11.63
N ILE A 258 9.40 4.87 11.33
CA ILE A 258 8.68 3.77 11.95
C ILE A 258 9.68 2.93 12.74
N THR A 259 9.60 2.97 14.06
CA THR A 259 10.47 2.21 14.97
C THR A 259 10.11 0.73 15.00
N LEU A 260 11.04 -0.11 15.46
CA LEU A 260 10.80 -1.54 15.68
C LEU A 260 9.62 -1.78 16.62
N ASP A 261 9.46 -0.97 17.67
CA ASP A 261 8.31 -1.03 18.58
C ASP A 261 6.98 -0.80 17.88
N ALA A 262 6.96 0.13 16.90
CA ALA A 262 5.77 0.45 16.13
C ALA A 262 5.51 -0.52 14.96
N ALA A 263 6.49 -1.36 14.60
CA ALA A 263 6.35 -2.33 13.52
C ALA A 263 5.37 -3.46 13.89
N HIS A 264 4.75 -4.10 12.92
CA HIS A 264 3.97 -5.31 13.18
C HIS A 264 4.91 -6.51 13.27
N LYS A 265 4.80 -7.31 14.33
CA LYS A 265 5.75 -8.37 14.66
C LYS A 265 4.99 -9.67 14.85
N VAL A 266 5.35 -10.69 14.09
CA VAL A 266 4.70 -11.99 14.15
C VAL A 266 5.70 -13.12 14.11
N GLU A 267 5.34 -14.21 14.76
CA GLU A 267 5.96 -15.51 14.60
C GLU A 267 4.99 -16.43 13.86
N TYR A 268 5.50 -17.12 12.85
CA TYR A 268 4.76 -18.03 12.00
C TYR A 268 5.39 -19.43 12.11
N ALA A 269 4.74 -20.28 12.88
CA ALA A 269 5.25 -21.60 13.25
C ALA A 269 4.54 -22.71 12.48
N SER A 270 5.28 -23.78 12.24
CA SER A 270 4.79 -25.03 11.67
C SER A 270 5.39 -26.21 12.45
N ASP A 271 4.72 -27.35 12.44
CA ASP A 271 5.27 -28.58 13.02
C ASP A 271 6.39 -29.18 12.14
N GLU A 272 6.43 -28.81 10.84
CA GLU A 272 7.35 -29.37 9.85
C GLU A 272 8.59 -28.50 9.60
N MET A 273 8.57 -27.23 10.04
CA MET A 273 9.60 -26.23 9.71
C MET A 273 9.93 -25.37 10.93
N ALA A 274 11.16 -24.87 10.98
CA ALA A 274 11.55 -23.85 11.95
C ALA A 274 10.60 -22.64 11.84
N ALA A 275 10.17 -22.11 12.98
CA ALA A 275 9.31 -20.95 13.02
C ALA A 275 9.97 -19.76 12.31
N ILE A 276 9.20 -18.98 11.58
CA ILE A 276 9.67 -17.77 10.92
C ILE A 276 9.24 -16.58 11.77
N GLN A 277 10.19 -15.72 12.13
CA GLN A 277 9.86 -14.42 12.70
C GLN A 277 9.87 -13.36 11.62
N ARG A 278 8.87 -12.48 11.66
CA ARG A 278 8.68 -11.42 10.68
C ARG A 278 8.38 -10.11 11.36
N VAL A 279 9.01 -9.06 10.86
CA VAL A 279 8.74 -7.66 11.21
C VAL A 279 8.29 -6.92 9.96
N GLU A 280 7.11 -6.31 10.00
CA GLU A 280 6.57 -5.46 8.93
C GLU A 280 6.49 -3.99 9.39
N PHE A 281 7.20 -3.13 8.67
CA PHE A 281 7.11 -1.69 8.78
C PHE A 281 6.13 -1.18 7.73
N ALA A 282 5.16 -0.37 8.13
CA ALA A 282 4.20 0.25 7.21
C ALA A 282 4.12 1.75 7.45
N SER A 283 4.06 2.53 6.38
CA SER A 283 3.82 3.97 6.46
C SER A 283 2.45 4.23 7.11
N ARG A 284 2.37 5.21 8.01
CA ARG A 284 1.11 5.67 8.62
C ARG A 284 0.34 6.59 7.68
N ARG A 285 0.96 7.09 6.61
CA ARG A 285 0.34 7.93 5.57
C ARG A 285 -0.52 7.08 4.63
N ARG A 286 -1.53 6.42 5.18
CA ARG A 286 -2.42 5.44 4.54
C ARG A 286 -3.34 5.97 3.45
N LYS A 287 -3.23 7.24 3.03
CA LYS A 287 -4.24 7.86 2.14
C LYS A 287 -4.13 7.45 0.67
N THR A 288 -2.96 7.00 0.19
CA THR A 288 -2.79 6.68 -1.25
C THR A 288 -2.19 5.30 -1.50
N ASN A 289 -1.18 4.87 -0.73
CA ASN A 289 -0.51 3.58 -0.88
C ASN A 289 -0.23 2.90 0.47
N ASP A 290 -0.36 1.58 0.53
CA ASP A 290 -0.04 0.76 1.72
C ASP A 290 1.45 0.40 1.76
N TRP A 291 2.32 1.41 1.68
CA TRP A 291 3.76 1.20 1.60
C TRP A 291 4.29 0.39 2.77
N ARG A 292 4.89 -0.75 2.46
CA ARG A 292 5.36 -1.72 3.44
C ARG A 292 6.73 -2.26 3.07
N ILE A 293 7.54 -2.45 4.10
CA ILE A 293 8.80 -3.20 4.04
C ILE A 293 8.71 -4.28 5.11
N SER A 294 9.08 -5.49 4.76
CA SER A 294 9.11 -6.61 5.67
C SER A 294 10.46 -7.29 5.68
N LEU A 295 10.85 -7.75 6.85
CA LEU A 295 12.01 -8.60 7.05
C LEU A 295 11.54 -9.86 7.76
N GLN A 296 12.03 -11.02 7.31
CA GLN A 296 11.74 -12.27 7.98
C GLN A 296 12.94 -13.21 7.96
N ILE A 297 13.06 -14.01 9.02
CA ILE A 297 14.17 -14.93 9.24
C ILE A 297 13.68 -16.14 10.05
N PRO A 298 14.24 -17.34 9.87
CA PRO A 298 13.98 -18.44 10.80
C PRO A 298 14.37 -18.03 12.23
N LYS A 299 13.50 -18.34 13.21
CA LYS A 299 13.59 -17.94 14.62
C LYS A 299 14.96 -18.24 15.23
N ASP A 300 15.47 -19.43 14.94
CA ASP A 300 16.71 -19.94 15.52
C ASP A 300 17.94 -19.66 14.64
N SER A 301 17.80 -18.82 13.59
CA SER A 301 18.91 -18.47 12.71
C SER A 301 19.74 -17.32 13.26
N GLU A 302 21.05 -17.49 13.24
CA GLU A 302 22.03 -16.43 13.55
C GLU A 302 22.81 -15.97 12.31
N ASP A 303 22.44 -16.45 11.13
CA ASP A 303 23.09 -16.10 9.87
C ASP A 303 22.25 -15.07 9.08
N PRO A 304 22.76 -13.83 8.90
CA PRO A 304 22.11 -12.80 8.10
C PRO A 304 21.81 -13.21 6.66
N ALA A 305 22.49 -14.23 6.10
CA ALA A 305 22.21 -14.73 4.76
C ALA A 305 20.81 -15.39 4.65
N ASN A 306 20.22 -15.79 5.77
CA ASN A 306 18.85 -16.32 5.83
C ASN A 306 17.78 -15.24 5.91
N LEU A 307 18.18 -13.97 6.06
CA LEU A 307 17.25 -12.84 6.07
C LEU A 307 16.59 -12.70 4.69
N ARG A 308 15.26 -12.71 4.69
CA ARG A 308 14.43 -12.44 3.52
C ARG A 308 13.75 -11.10 3.68
N THR A 309 13.71 -10.33 2.61
CA THR A 309 13.02 -9.05 2.56
C THR A 309 11.84 -9.14 1.60
N GLY A 310 10.76 -8.48 1.97
CA GLY A 310 9.57 -8.33 1.14
C GLY A 310 9.17 -6.88 1.06
N THR A 311 8.67 -6.45 -0.09
CA THR A 311 8.15 -5.10 -0.26
C THR A 311 6.99 -5.11 -1.24
N ASN A 312 6.14 -4.07 -1.21
CA ASN A 312 5.00 -3.95 -2.13
C ASN A 312 5.07 -2.71 -3.02
N TRP A 313 6.24 -2.08 -3.10
CA TRP A 313 6.50 -1.10 -4.12
C TRP A 313 6.59 -1.86 -5.43
N LEU A 314 5.75 -1.51 -6.40
CA LEU A 314 5.95 -1.93 -7.79
C LEU A 314 7.42 -1.68 -8.13
N ASP A 315 8.05 -2.61 -8.85
CA ASP A 315 9.30 -2.35 -9.55
C ASP A 315 9.14 -0.99 -10.23
N ALA A 316 9.78 0.04 -9.68
CA ALA A 316 9.77 1.39 -10.22
C ALA A 316 10.71 1.47 -11.43
N GLU A 317 10.68 0.42 -12.26
CA GLU A 317 11.27 0.33 -13.58
C GLU A 317 10.14 0.06 -14.56
N LYS A 318 9.49 1.15 -14.99
CA LYS A 318 9.43 1.55 -16.40
C LYS A 318 9.44 3.07 -16.50
#